data_AF-A0A8S3U0Q2-F1
#
_entry.id   AF-A0A8S3U0Q2-F1
#
_cell.length_a   1.000
_cell.length_b   1.000
_cell.length_c   1.000
_cell.angle_alpha   90.00
_cell.angle_beta   90.00
_cell.angle_gamma   90.00
#
_symmetry.space_group_name_H-M   'P 1'
#
loop_
_entity.id
_entity.type
_entity.pdbx_description
1 polymer ?
#
loop_
_entity_poly.entity_id
_entity_poly.type
_entity_poly.pdbx_seq_one_letter_code
_entity_poly.pdbx_strand_id
1 'polypeptide(L)'
;MWRPWGSEKPDYKKKIERLQEASKYGFLHLQDVVVQEKTHLPPFIIPKHDYHLPKSVDSISESYLHKYNVKEFGVPYAVSDNGSCLFNSVSLALCGSQDIAKELRVRTCIEMVIKKNRFTTLPISSDLLWVSPNYISSVIECAQECGWSFHATAKRRRKSHNCHVDAYFLH
;
A
#
# COMPACT_ATOMS: atom_id res chain seq x y z
N MET A 1 -3.82 -25.66 -0.85
CA MET A 1 -3.09 -26.02 -2.08
C MET A 1 -1.61 -25.81 -1.81
N TRP A 2 -0.85 -26.89 -1.64
CA TRP A 2 0.58 -26.86 -1.33
C TRP A 2 1.37 -26.53 -2.61
N ARG A 3 2.32 -25.58 -2.57
CA ARG A 3 3.20 -25.34 -3.73
C ARG A 3 4.22 -26.49 -3.83
N PRO A 4 4.54 -26.98 -5.05
CA PRO A 4 5.66 -27.88 -5.23
C PRO A 4 6.93 -27.16 -4.80
N TRP A 5 7.76 -27.82 -4.01
CA TRP A 5 9.10 -27.37 -3.67
C TRP A 5 9.90 -27.23 -4.97
N GLY A 6 10.16 -25.99 -5.42
CA GLY A 6 10.95 -25.73 -6.63
C GLY A 6 10.58 -24.49 -7.43
N SER A 7 9.41 -23.86 -7.23
CA SER A 7 9.13 -22.57 -7.88
C SER A 7 9.84 -21.44 -7.13
N GLU A 8 10.81 -20.79 -7.78
CA GLU A 8 11.49 -19.60 -7.29
C GLU A 8 10.46 -18.57 -6.78
N LYS A 9 10.66 -18.04 -5.56
CA LYS A 9 9.76 -17.01 -5.03
C LYS A 9 9.81 -15.81 -5.97
N PRO A 10 8.66 -15.24 -6.40
CA PRO A 10 8.68 -14.08 -7.26
C PRO A 10 9.47 -12.95 -6.62
N ASP A 11 10.42 -12.39 -7.37
CA ASP A 11 11.15 -11.22 -6.93
C ASP A 11 10.25 -9.97 -7.09
N TYR A 12 9.48 -9.68 -6.03
CA TYR A 12 8.62 -8.51 -5.99
C TYR A 12 9.38 -7.18 -6.02
N LYS A 13 10.67 -7.18 -5.67
CA LYS A 13 11.53 -6.00 -5.81
C LYS A 13 11.77 -5.71 -7.29
N LYS A 14 12.20 -6.72 -8.05
CA LYS A 14 12.36 -6.57 -9.50
C LYS A 14 11.05 -6.22 -10.21
N LYS A 15 9.92 -6.81 -9.78
CA LYS A 15 8.60 -6.48 -10.35
C LYS A 15 8.21 -5.02 -10.10
N ILE A 16 8.40 -4.50 -8.88
CA ILE A 16 8.08 -3.10 -8.60
C ILE A 16 8.99 -2.16 -9.41
N GLU A 17 10.28 -2.45 -9.54
CA GLU A 17 11.22 -1.66 -10.37
C GLU A 17 10.77 -1.59 -11.83
N ARG A 18 10.26 -2.69 -12.40
CA ARG A 18 9.72 -2.69 -13.77
C ARG A 18 8.46 -1.84 -13.90
N LEU A 19 7.55 -1.92 -12.94
CA LEU A 19 6.33 -1.09 -12.91
C LEU A 19 6.69 0.40 -12.76
N GLN A 20 7.66 0.71 -11.89
CA GLN A 20 8.19 2.06 -11.69
C GLN A 20 8.73 2.63 -13.00
N GLU A 21 9.58 1.88 -13.69
CA GLU A 21 10.15 2.32 -14.96
C GLU A 21 9.05 2.56 -16.01
N ALA A 22 8.13 1.61 -16.18
CA ALA A 22 7.03 1.74 -17.13
C ALA A 22 6.15 2.96 -16.86
N SER A 23 5.89 3.26 -15.58
CA SER A 23 5.04 4.39 -15.19
C SER A 23 5.63 5.76 -15.54
N LYS A 24 6.96 5.88 -15.71
CA LYS A 24 7.62 7.11 -16.21
C LYS A 24 7.20 7.45 -17.63
N TYR A 25 6.83 6.45 -18.43
CA TYR A 25 6.35 6.58 -19.81
C TYR A 25 4.81 6.68 -19.90
N GLY A 26 4.12 6.76 -18.75
CA GLY A 26 2.67 6.94 -18.66
C GLY A 26 1.86 5.64 -18.59
N PHE A 27 0.53 5.81 -18.57
CA PHE A 27 -0.41 4.73 -18.26
C PHE A 27 -0.42 3.58 -19.28
N LEU A 28 -0.30 3.88 -20.58
CA LEU A 28 -0.35 2.85 -21.63
C LEU A 28 0.86 1.90 -21.52
N HIS A 29 2.07 2.44 -21.35
CA HIS A 29 3.27 1.63 -21.12
C HIS A 29 3.18 0.80 -19.84
N LEU A 30 2.64 1.38 -18.77
CA LEU A 30 2.39 0.65 -17.53
C LEU A 30 1.39 -0.50 -17.75
N GLN A 31 0.36 -0.29 -18.55
CA GLN A 31 -0.64 -1.31 -18.89
C GLN A 31 0.00 -2.50 -19.60
N ASP A 32 0.87 -2.26 -20.57
CA ASP A 32 1.57 -3.33 -21.30
C ASP A 32 2.44 -4.18 -20.36
N VAL A 33 3.19 -3.54 -19.46
CA VAL A 33 4.01 -4.24 -18.46
C VAL A 33 3.14 -5.00 -17.46
N VAL A 34 2.01 -4.45 -17.02
CA VAL A 34 1.08 -5.15 -16.12
C VAL A 34 0.53 -6.42 -16.75
N VAL A 35 0.19 -6.41 -18.04
CA VAL A 35 -0.28 -7.60 -18.74
C VAL A 35 0.77 -8.71 -18.72
N GLN A 36 2.05 -8.36 -18.92
CA GLN A 36 3.17 -9.30 -18.80
C GLN A 36 3.39 -9.79 -17.37
N GLU A 37 3.28 -8.92 -16.37
CA GLU A 37 3.53 -9.29 -14.98
C GLU A 37 2.42 -10.18 -14.39
N LYS A 38 1.18 -9.99 -14.83
CA LYS A 38 0.00 -10.74 -14.36
C LYS A 38 0.13 -12.24 -14.64
N THR A 39 0.64 -12.64 -15.81
CA THR A 39 0.75 -14.05 -16.21
C THR A 39 1.70 -14.84 -15.30
N HIS A 40 2.61 -14.14 -14.62
CA HIS A 40 3.62 -14.72 -13.73
C HIS A 40 3.36 -14.44 -12.25
N LEU A 41 2.16 -13.96 -11.87
CA LEU A 41 1.79 -13.80 -10.47
C LEU A 41 1.24 -15.11 -9.91
N PRO A 42 1.89 -15.69 -8.90
CA PRO A 42 1.31 -16.85 -8.24
C PRO A 42 0.12 -16.42 -7.35
N PRO A 43 -0.68 -17.37 -6.84
CA PRO A 43 -1.71 -17.08 -5.86
C PRO A 43 -1.14 -16.34 -4.65
N PHE A 44 -1.89 -15.35 -4.17
CA PHE A 44 -1.57 -14.67 -2.92
C PHE A 44 -1.78 -15.63 -1.76
N ILE A 45 -0.79 -15.74 -0.88
CA ILE A 45 -0.83 -16.61 0.28
C ILE A 45 -0.43 -15.74 1.46
N ILE A 46 -1.31 -15.60 2.45
CA ILE A 46 -0.98 -14.94 3.70
C ILE A 46 0.00 -15.86 4.44
N PRO A 47 1.25 -15.42 4.70
CA PRO A 47 2.19 -16.23 5.45
C PRO A 47 1.62 -16.55 6.82
N LYS A 48 1.71 -17.82 7.24
CA LYS A 48 1.49 -18.19 8.63
C LYS A 48 2.73 -17.79 9.41
N HIS A 49 2.76 -16.58 9.92
CA HIS A 49 3.77 -16.17 10.89
C HIS A 49 3.20 -16.28 12.30
N ASP A 50 4.05 -16.66 13.24
CA ASP A 50 3.79 -16.37 14.64
C ASP A 50 3.67 -14.85 14.75
N TYR A 51 2.52 -14.38 15.25
CA TYR A 51 2.20 -12.96 15.35
C TYR A 51 3.19 -12.26 16.29
N HIS A 52 4.34 -11.87 15.74
CA HIS A 52 5.32 -11.02 16.41
C HIS A 52 4.99 -9.58 16.07
N LEU A 53 3.97 -9.06 16.76
CA LEU A 53 3.59 -7.65 16.61
C LEU A 53 4.80 -6.73 16.85
N PRO A 54 4.87 -5.58 16.16
CA PRO A 54 5.98 -4.67 16.31
C PRO A 54 6.11 -4.23 17.76
N LYS A 55 7.34 -4.11 18.24
CA LYS A 55 7.59 -3.68 19.62
C LYS A 55 7.30 -2.20 19.86
N SER A 56 7.17 -1.40 18.80
CA SER A 56 7.00 0.05 18.88
C SER A 56 5.56 0.48 18.59
N VAL A 57 4.98 1.21 19.53
CA VAL A 57 3.70 1.93 19.40
C VAL A 57 3.96 3.32 18.83
N ASP A 58 3.07 3.81 17.96
CA ASP A 58 3.05 5.21 17.53
C ASP A 58 2.43 6.06 18.64
N SER A 59 3.28 6.78 19.37
CA SER A 59 2.88 7.60 20.50
C SER A 59 1.96 8.77 20.13
N ILE A 60 2.03 9.26 18.88
CA ILE A 60 1.16 10.34 18.41
C ILE A 60 -0.24 9.78 18.21
N SER A 61 -0.36 8.71 17.43
CA SER A 61 -1.64 8.01 17.24
C SER A 61 -2.22 7.55 18.59
N GLU A 62 -1.40 7.02 19.50
CA GLU A 62 -1.83 6.64 20.85
C GLU A 62 -2.40 7.84 21.62
N SER A 63 -1.73 8.99 21.58
CA SER A 63 -2.23 10.21 22.22
C SER A 63 -3.60 10.66 21.68
N TYR A 64 -3.84 10.48 20.37
CA TYR A 64 -5.14 10.76 19.77
C TYR A 64 -6.21 9.77 20.23
N LEU A 65 -5.88 8.46 20.24
CA LEU A 65 -6.83 7.45 20.71
C LEU A 65 -7.22 7.69 22.18
N HIS A 66 -6.26 8.10 23.00
CA HIS A 66 -6.51 8.53 24.38
C HIS A 66 -7.40 9.77 24.45
N LYS A 67 -7.07 10.81 23.67
CA LYS A 67 -7.81 12.09 23.66
C LYS A 67 -9.27 11.92 23.27
N TYR A 68 -9.56 11.02 22.33
CA TYR A 68 -10.91 10.78 21.82
C TYR A 68 -11.61 9.58 22.48
N ASN A 69 -11.03 9.00 23.53
CA ASN A 69 -11.56 7.86 24.28
C ASN A 69 -11.88 6.64 23.39
N VAL A 70 -11.01 6.35 22.43
CA VAL A 70 -11.13 5.23 21.47
C VAL A 70 -9.98 4.22 21.60
N LYS A 71 -9.30 4.20 22.75
CA LYS A 71 -8.19 3.26 23.04
C LYS A 71 -8.63 1.78 23.05
N GLU A 72 -9.91 1.51 23.25
CA GLU A 72 -10.45 0.15 23.26
C GLU A 72 -10.52 -0.48 21.87
N PHE A 73 -10.39 0.33 20.81
CA PHE A 73 -10.46 -0.14 19.42
C PHE A 73 -9.14 -0.70 18.88
N GLY A 74 -8.02 -0.52 19.59
CA GLY A 74 -6.76 -1.16 19.21
C GLY A 74 -5.50 -0.46 19.69
N VAL A 75 -4.36 -1.03 19.31
CA VAL A 75 -3.02 -0.50 19.59
C VAL A 75 -2.44 0.06 18.29
N PRO A 76 -2.05 1.35 18.24
CA PRO A 76 -1.51 1.95 17.03
C PRO A 76 -0.04 1.58 16.89
N TYR A 77 0.25 0.48 16.18
CA TYR A 77 1.63 0.08 15.93
C TYR A 77 2.31 1.01 14.93
N ALA A 78 3.58 1.34 15.20
CA ALA A 78 4.39 2.09 14.26
C ALA A 78 4.77 1.19 13.07
N VAL A 79 4.69 1.76 11.87
CA VAL A 79 5.14 1.13 10.62
C VAL A 79 6.34 1.87 10.06
N SER A 80 7.06 1.26 9.12
CA SER A 80 8.18 1.94 8.48
C SER A 80 7.69 3.18 7.76
N ASP A 81 8.31 4.31 8.11
CA ASP A 81 8.11 5.61 7.48
C ASP A 81 8.82 5.67 6.12
N ASN A 82 8.25 4.96 5.16
CA ASN A 82 8.57 5.08 3.75
C ASN A 82 7.27 5.36 2.98
N GLY A 83 7.34 5.82 1.73
CA GLY A 83 6.17 6.06 0.90
C GLY A 83 5.35 4.81 0.54
N SER A 84 5.54 3.70 1.26
CA SER A 84 4.73 2.48 1.24
C SER A 84 4.01 2.22 2.57
N CYS A 85 3.90 3.21 3.46
CA CYS A 85 3.25 3.11 4.78
C CYS A 85 1.88 2.41 4.76
N LEU A 86 1.01 2.68 3.78
CA LEU A 86 -0.28 1.98 3.64
C LEU A 86 -0.06 0.47 3.49
N PHE A 87 0.82 0.05 2.58
CA PHE A 87 1.09 -1.36 2.33
C PHE A 87 1.83 -2.02 3.50
N ASN A 88 2.67 -1.27 4.21
CA ASN A 88 3.30 -1.70 5.45
C ASN A 88 2.26 -1.97 6.54
N SER A 89 1.30 -1.05 6.73
CA SER A 89 0.20 -1.21 7.70
C SER A 89 -0.69 -2.39 7.35
N VAL A 90 -1.05 -2.56 6.06
CA VAL A 90 -1.86 -3.71 5.62
C VAL A 90 -1.08 -5.02 5.78
N SER A 91 0.20 -5.04 5.41
CA SER A 91 1.08 -6.19 5.66
C SER A 91 1.08 -6.56 7.14
N LEU A 92 1.25 -5.56 8.00
CA LEU A 92 1.28 -5.76 9.43
C LEU A 92 -0.04 -6.32 9.97
N ALA A 93 -1.17 -5.78 9.53
CA ALA A 93 -2.50 -6.25 9.92
C ALA A 93 -2.75 -7.70 9.48
N LEU A 94 -2.24 -8.10 8.31
CA LEU A 94 -2.50 -9.43 7.75
C LEU A 94 -1.58 -10.52 8.32
N CYS A 95 -0.30 -10.23 8.54
CA CYS A 95 0.68 -11.25 8.92
C CYS A 95 1.57 -10.89 10.13
N GLY A 96 1.31 -9.78 10.82
CA GLY A 96 2.12 -9.33 11.95
C GLY A 96 3.51 -8.81 11.57
N SER A 97 3.85 -8.74 10.28
CA SER A 97 5.13 -8.21 9.77
C SER A 97 4.91 -7.32 8.55
N GLN A 98 5.92 -6.54 8.15
CA GLN A 98 5.86 -5.66 6.98
C GLN A 98 6.41 -6.33 5.69
N ASP A 99 6.73 -7.63 5.75
CA ASP A 99 7.50 -8.32 4.71
C ASP A 99 6.76 -8.46 3.38
N ILE A 100 5.43 -8.50 3.41
CA ILE A 100 4.60 -8.65 2.20
C ILE A 100 4.16 -7.30 1.61
N ALA A 101 4.60 -6.17 2.16
CA ALA A 101 4.18 -4.84 1.69
C ALA A 101 4.46 -4.61 0.20
N LYS A 102 5.64 -5.01 -0.28
CA LYS A 102 6.00 -4.91 -1.72
C LYS A 102 5.11 -5.79 -2.61
N GLU A 103 4.83 -7.01 -2.16
CA GLU A 103 3.93 -7.91 -2.87
C GLU A 103 2.52 -7.32 -2.95
N LEU A 104 1.99 -6.79 -1.84
CA LEU A 104 0.70 -6.12 -1.79
C LEU A 104 0.64 -4.93 -2.75
N ARG A 105 1.70 -4.10 -2.80
CA ARG A 105 1.80 -2.96 -3.71
C ARG A 105 1.77 -3.40 -5.18
N VAL A 106 2.61 -4.36 -5.56
CA VAL A 106 2.66 -4.89 -6.93
C VAL A 106 1.30 -5.45 -7.35
N ARG A 107 0.66 -6.26 -6.48
CA ARG A 107 -0.66 -6.83 -6.75
C ARG A 107 -1.73 -5.76 -6.88
N THR A 108 -1.70 -4.74 -6.02
CA THR A 108 -2.64 -3.62 -6.07
C THR A 108 -2.50 -2.84 -7.37
N CYS A 109 -1.27 -2.49 -7.77
CA CYS A 109 -1.02 -1.79 -9.03
C CYS A 109 -1.53 -2.58 -10.24
N ILE A 110 -1.25 -3.89 -10.27
CA ILE A 110 -1.72 -4.80 -11.32
C ILE A 110 -3.25 -4.87 -11.35
N GLU A 111 -3.88 -5.03 -10.19
CA GLU A 111 -5.33 -5.12 -10.06
C GLU A 111 -6.03 -3.82 -10.49
N MET A 112 -5.51 -2.66 -10.09
CA MET A 112 -6.04 -1.36 -10.52
C MET A 112 -6.07 -1.30 -12.04
N VAL A 113 -4.93 -1.52 -12.70
CA VAL A 113 -4.82 -1.46 -14.16
C VAL A 113 -5.76 -2.45 -14.86
N ILE A 114 -5.80 -3.71 -14.42
CA ILE A 114 -6.66 -4.75 -15.04
C ILE A 114 -8.14 -4.40 -14.87
N LYS A 115 -8.52 -3.88 -13.70
CA LYS A 115 -9.91 -3.57 -13.35
C LYS A 115 -10.23 -2.08 -13.50
N LYS A 116 -9.54 -1.36 -14.39
CA LYS A 116 -9.75 0.07 -14.66
C LYS A 116 -11.23 0.45 -14.70
N ASN A 117 -12.00 -0.25 -15.54
CA ASN A 117 -13.42 0.05 -15.73
C ASN A 117 -14.19 -0.01 -14.41
N ARG A 118 -13.93 -1.01 -13.57
CA ARG A 118 -14.58 -1.14 -12.25
C ARG A 118 -14.27 0.05 -11.36
N PHE A 119 -13.01 0.49 -11.29
CA PHE A 119 -12.62 1.59 -10.41
C PHE A 119 -13.07 2.96 -10.93
N THR A 120 -13.15 3.15 -12.25
CA THR A 120 -13.59 4.42 -12.84
C THR A 120 -15.10 4.61 -12.84
N THR A 121 -15.88 3.53 -12.70
CA THR A 121 -17.36 3.60 -12.64
C THR A 121 -17.90 3.72 -11.22
N LEU A 122 -17.05 3.63 -10.19
CA LEU A 122 -17.50 3.80 -8.81
C LEU A 122 -17.90 5.26 -8.59
N PRO A 123 -19.08 5.52 -7.98
CA PRO A 123 -19.46 6.87 -7.63
C PRO A 123 -18.47 7.42 -6.61
N ILE A 124 -17.82 8.53 -6.94
CA ILE A 124 -16.98 9.28 -6.02
C ILE A 124 -17.87 10.33 -5.36
N SER A 125 -17.92 10.36 -4.03
CA SER A 125 -18.59 11.45 -3.30
C SER A 125 -17.98 12.80 -3.72
N SER A 126 -18.82 13.82 -3.88
CA SER A 126 -18.37 15.18 -4.21
C SER A 126 -17.29 15.69 -3.25
N ASP A 127 -17.35 15.25 -1.99
CA ASP A 127 -16.43 15.67 -0.94
C ASP A 127 -15.02 15.07 -1.13
N LEU A 128 -14.93 13.93 -1.83
CA LEU A 128 -13.66 13.25 -2.10
C LEU A 128 -12.99 13.73 -3.39
N LEU A 129 -13.71 14.42 -4.28
CA LEU A 129 -13.15 14.90 -5.55
C LEU A 129 -12.00 15.88 -5.36
N TRP A 130 -11.99 16.62 -4.25
CA TRP A 130 -10.96 17.63 -3.96
C TRP A 130 -9.68 17.04 -3.34
N VAL A 131 -9.77 15.85 -2.74
CA VAL A 131 -8.66 15.22 -2.01
C VAL A 131 -8.16 13.95 -2.69
N SER A 132 -8.93 13.39 -3.62
CA SER A 132 -8.55 12.21 -4.39
C SER A 132 -7.86 12.65 -5.69
N PRO A 133 -6.65 12.14 -5.98
CA PRO A 133 -6.12 12.23 -7.33
C PRO A 133 -7.05 11.53 -8.31
N ASN A 134 -6.96 11.92 -9.60
CA ASN A 134 -7.64 11.18 -10.64
C ASN A 134 -7.07 9.75 -10.74
N TYR A 135 -7.88 8.83 -11.26
CA TYR A 135 -7.54 7.42 -11.35
C TYR A 135 -6.17 7.14 -12.00
N ILE A 136 -5.84 7.81 -13.11
CA ILE A 136 -4.58 7.58 -13.82
C ILE A 136 -3.39 7.99 -12.96
N SER A 137 -3.46 9.15 -12.30
CA SER A 137 -2.45 9.61 -11.36
C SER A 137 -2.30 8.64 -10.19
N SER A 138 -3.41 8.15 -9.61
CA SER A 138 -3.36 7.16 -8.53
C SER A 138 -2.66 5.86 -8.94
N VAL A 139 -2.91 5.38 -10.16
CA VAL A 139 -2.27 4.15 -10.67
C VAL A 139 -0.77 4.37 -10.87
N ILE A 140 -0.37 5.49 -11.47
CA ILE A 140 1.03 5.83 -11.68
C ILE A 140 1.76 5.96 -10.34
N GLU A 141 1.15 6.63 -9.34
CA GLU A 141 1.71 6.75 -7.99
C GLU A 141 1.77 5.39 -7.27
N CYS A 142 0.79 4.50 -7.47
CA CYS A 142 0.81 3.15 -6.93
C CYS A 142 2.03 2.35 -7.42
N ALA A 143 2.45 2.56 -8.67
CA ALA A 143 3.65 1.92 -9.21
C ALA A 143 4.97 2.44 -8.58
N GLN A 144 5.00 3.65 -8.01
CA GLN A 144 6.21 4.30 -7.48
C GLN A 144 6.49 3.95 -6.01
N GLU A 145 7.72 3.58 -5.59
CA GLU A 145 8.00 3.22 -4.16
C GLU A 145 7.71 4.35 -3.15
N CYS A 146 7.67 5.60 -3.62
CA CYS A 146 7.41 6.80 -2.82
C CYS A 146 6.07 7.48 -3.15
N GLY A 147 5.19 6.85 -3.93
CA GLY A 147 3.88 7.41 -4.23
C GLY A 147 3.00 7.39 -2.98
N TRP A 148 2.54 8.56 -2.55
CA TRP A 148 1.66 8.71 -1.39
C TRP A 148 0.33 8.03 -1.72
N SER A 149 0.02 6.93 -1.03
CA SER A 149 -1.22 6.18 -1.26
C SER A 149 -2.49 7.00 -0.97
N PHE A 150 -2.34 8.13 -0.28
CA PHE A 150 -3.34 9.16 -0.11
C PHE A 150 -2.62 10.52 -0.07
N HIS A 151 -3.04 11.50 -0.88
CA HIS A 151 -2.68 12.91 -0.69
C HIS A 151 -3.45 13.45 0.53
N ALA A 152 -3.20 12.90 1.72
CA ALA A 152 -3.57 13.57 2.95
C ALA A 152 -2.61 14.74 3.09
N THR A 153 -2.96 15.90 2.54
CA THR A 153 -2.20 17.15 2.71
C THR A 153 -2.27 17.60 4.17
N ALA A 154 -1.51 16.95 5.05
CA ALA A 154 -0.91 17.65 6.18
C ALA A 154 0.26 18.43 5.60
N LYS A 155 0.02 19.68 5.18
CA LYS A 155 1.05 20.61 4.71
C LYS A 155 2.01 20.92 5.86
N ARG A 156 2.96 20.02 6.18
CA ARG A 156 4.10 20.34 7.03
C ARG A 156 5.14 21.05 6.16
N ARG A 157 5.39 22.33 6.47
CA ARG A 157 6.54 23.08 5.96
C ARG A 157 7.78 22.20 6.12
N ARG A 158 8.48 21.92 5.01
CA ARG A 158 9.78 21.26 4.98
C ARG A 158 10.74 21.90 5.98
N LYS A 159 10.91 21.27 7.16
CA LYS A 159 12.17 21.20 7.90
C LYS A 159 12.18 19.88 8.70
N SER A 160 13.15 19.03 8.35
CA SER A 160 13.60 17.78 8.98
C SER A 160 12.62 16.61 9.17
N HIS A 161 12.94 15.50 8.48
CA HIS A 161 12.90 14.09 8.91
C HIS A 161 11.96 13.73 10.07
N ASN A 162 10.67 13.57 9.79
CA ASN A 162 9.73 12.70 10.53
C ASN A 162 8.37 12.74 9.81
N CYS A 163 7.98 11.68 9.13
CA CYS A 163 6.67 11.56 8.49
C CYS A 163 5.84 10.51 9.26
N HIS A 164 4.82 10.98 9.99
CA HIS A 164 3.80 10.11 10.59
C HIS A 164 2.62 10.00 9.63
N VAL A 165 2.11 8.78 9.45
CA VAL A 165 0.86 8.52 8.74
C VAL A 165 -0.07 7.78 9.69
N ASP A 166 -1.12 8.46 10.14
CA ASP A 166 -2.17 7.85 10.95
C ASP A 166 -3.10 7.04 10.02
N ALA A 167 -2.97 5.72 10.02
CA ALA A 167 -3.91 4.81 9.35
C ALA A 167 -4.86 4.21 10.40
N TYR A 168 -6.08 4.73 10.48
CA TYR A 168 -7.12 4.18 11.35
C TYR A 168 -7.87 3.06 10.61
N PHE A 169 -7.79 1.83 11.11
CA PHE A 169 -8.76 0.77 10.80
C PHE A 169 -9.83 0.79 11.90
N LEU A 170 -11.04 1.22 11.55
CA LEU A 170 -12.23 1.06 12.40
C LEU A 170 -12.89 -0.28 12.01
N HIS A 171 -13.03 -1.18 12.98
CA HIS A 171 -13.82 -2.41 12.86
C HIS A 171 -15.29 -2.14 13.19
#